data_AF-D3ABH1-F1
#
_entry.id   AF-D3ABH1-F1
#
_cell.length_a   1.000
_cell.length_b   1.000
_cell.length_c   1.000
_cell.angle_alpha   90.00
_cell.angle_beta   90.00
_cell.angle_gamma   90.00
#
_symmetry.space_group_name_H-M   'P 1'
#
loop_
_entity.id
_entity.type
_entity.pdbx_description
1 polymer ?
#
loop_
_entity_poly.entity_id
_entity_poly.type
_entity_poly.pdbx_seq_one_letter_code
_entity_poly.pdbx_strand_id
1 'polypeptide(L)'
;MAILPLFFRGQSVDFSGLTAVENLVRKGKKFIGRGSSDIRTGNLEEKNATSYKLPINGTYNIPAGIHNAEDTVDQEIDTMDGQIVTPGAGPVVIQCAGKYMTGDIIVYAVENLTAENIKFGEVVGEGEGAVTGTCQGFFD
;
A
#
# COMPACT_ATOMS: atom_id res chain seq x y z
N MET A 1 -33.13 16.53 6.74
CA MET A 1 -32.32 17.76 6.59
C MET A 1 -32.38 18.49 7.93
N ALA A 2 -31.32 18.42 8.74
CA ALA A 2 -31.31 19.07 10.05
C ALA A 2 -31.20 20.59 9.83
N ILE A 3 -32.21 21.35 10.24
CA ILE A 3 -32.15 22.80 10.28
C ILE A 3 -31.30 23.15 11.50
N LEU A 4 -30.08 23.63 11.28
CA LEU A 4 -29.24 24.09 12.39
C LEU A 4 -29.95 25.25 13.09
N PRO A 5 -30.12 25.21 14.43
CA PRO A 5 -30.70 26.32 15.16
C PRO A 5 -29.79 27.55 15.06
N LEU A 6 -30.39 28.71 14.79
CA LEU A 6 -29.68 29.98 14.90
C LEU A 6 -29.46 30.28 16.38
N PHE A 7 -28.20 30.40 16.80
CA PHE A 7 -27.86 30.76 18.18
C PHE A 7 -28.20 32.23 18.42
N PHE A 8 -28.86 32.55 19.53
CA PHE A 8 -29.19 33.92 19.91
C PHE A 8 -28.29 34.40 21.05
N ARG A 9 -27.85 35.66 20.99
CA ARG A 9 -27.27 36.39 22.13
C ARG A 9 -28.12 37.63 22.40
N GLY A 10 -28.89 37.58 23.49
CA GLY A 10 -29.92 38.59 23.75
C GLY A 10 -31.07 38.49 22.74
N GLN A 11 -31.47 39.62 22.14
CA GLN A 11 -32.56 39.69 21.15
C GLN A 11 -32.09 39.51 19.70
N SER A 12 -30.79 39.32 19.47
CA SER A 12 -30.20 39.18 18.12
C SER A 12 -29.64 37.78 17.91
N VAL A 13 -29.63 37.35 16.65
CA VAL A 13 -28.87 36.16 16.23
C VAL A 13 -27.38 36.46 16.41
N ASP A 14 -26.67 35.49 16.98
CA ASP A 14 -25.23 35.52 17.20
C ASP A 14 -24.50 34.80 16.07
N PHE A 15 -23.82 35.59 15.23
CA PHE A 15 -23.00 35.09 14.12
C PHE A 15 -21.51 35.02 14.46
N SER A 16 -21.12 35.33 15.71
CA SER A 16 -19.70 35.40 16.11
C SER A 16 -19.01 34.02 16.14
N GLY A 17 -19.78 32.95 16.30
CA GLY A 17 -19.29 31.57 16.25
C GLY A 17 -19.19 30.99 14.83
N LEU A 18 -19.67 31.69 13.79
CA LEU A 18 -19.60 31.20 12.42
C LEU A 18 -18.21 31.46 11.83
N THR A 19 -17.66 30.46 11.13
CA THR A 19 -16.34 30.54 10.50
C THR A 19 -16.40 30.47 8.98
N ALA A 20 -17.56 30.14 8.41
CA ALA A 20 -17.74 30.01 6.96
C ALA A 20 -17.52 31.35 6.23
N VAL A 21 -16.77 31.25 5.14
CA VAL A 21 -16.49 32.30 4.15
C VAL A 21 -16.62 31.69 2.74
N GLU A 22 -16.68 32.51 1.70
CA GLU A 22 -17.05 32.10 0.34
C GLU A 22 -16.16 30.98 -0.21
N ASN A 23 -14.85 31.04 0.08
CA ASN A 23 -13.85 30.06 -0.38
C ASN A 23 -13.84 28.75 0.42
N LEU A 24 -14.70 28.61 1.43
CA LEU A 24 -14.92 27.37 2.17
C LEU A 24 -16.26 26.71 1.82
N VAL A 25 -17.09 27.38 1.02
CA VAL A 25 -18.45 26.92 0.70
C VAL A 25 -18.53 26.57 -0.79
N ARG A 26 -19.09 25.39 -1.07
CA ARG A 26 -19.31 24.87 -2.42
C ARG A 26 -19.93 25.92 -3.34
N LYS A 27 -19.39 26.04 -4.55
CA LYS A 27 -19.87 27.00 -5.55
C LYS A 27 -21.39 26.90 -5.74
N GLY A 28 -22.04 28.06 -5.73
CA GLY A 28 -23.49 28.16 -5.93
C GLY A 28 -24.35 27.79 -4.72
N LYS A 29 -23.77 27.35 -3.60
CA LYS A 29 -24.52 27.15 -2.35
C LYS A 29 -24.62 28.44 -1.56
N LYS A 30 -25.82 28.72 -1.04
CA LYS A 30 -26.10 29.88 -0.21
C LYS A 30 -25.79 29.58 1.25
N PHE A 31 -25.20 30.54 1.96
CA PHE A 31 -24.86 30.40 3.37
C PHE A 31 -24.91 31.74 4.11
N ILE A 32 -25.15 31.68 5.41
CA ILE A 32 -24.84 32.76 6.36
C ILE A 32 -23.53 32.35 7.05
N GLY A 33 -22.59 33.27 7.21
CA GLY A 33 -21.25 32.93 7.69
C GLY A 33 -20.67 33.98 8.63
N ARG A 34 -19.36 33.95 8.80
CA ARG A 34 -18.64 34.75 9.80
C ARG A 34 -19.08 36.22 9.82
N GLY A 35 -19.59 36.66 10.97
CA GLY A 35 -19.82 38.08 11.28
C GLY A 35 -20.85 38.81 10.41
N SER A 36 -21.67 38.11 9.64
CA SER A 36 -22.67 38.73 8.76
C SER A 36 -23.97 37.93 8.78
N SER A 37 -25.09 38.66 8.77
CA SER A 37 -26.45 38.13 8.58
C SER A 37 -26.82 37.97 7.10
N ASP A 38 -25.96 38.43 6.19
CA ASP A 38 -26.25 38.44 4.77
C ASP A 38 -26.11 37.05 4.18
N ILE A 39 -27.03 36.72 3.27
CA ILE A 39 -26.94 35.50 2.49
C ILE A 39 -25.84 35.70 1.45
N ARG A 40 -24.79 34.90 1.56
CA ARG A 40 -23.65 34.88 0.65
C ARG A 40 -23.66 33.59 -0.17
N THR A 41 -22.95 33.59 -1.29
CA THR A 41 -22.86 32.43 -2.18
C THR A 41 -21.43 31.92 -2.17
N GLY A 42 -21.26 30.62 -1.94
CA GLY A 42 -19.95 29.97 -2.00
C GLY A 42 -19.34 30.05 -3.40
N ASN A 43 -18.00 30.06 -3.45
CA ASN A 43 -17.22 30.08 -4.68
C ASN A 43 -16.16 28.97 -4.75
N LEU A 44 -16.13 28.05 -3.77
CA LEU A 44 -15.19 26.93 -3.79
C LEU A 44 -15.62 25.91 -4.85
N GLU A 45 -14.84 25.82 -5.92
CA GLU A 45 -15.00 24.81 -6.97
C GLU A 45 -14.76 23.41 -6.39
N GLU A 46 -15.50 22.44 -6.93
CA GLU A 46 -15.27 21.03 -6.66
C GLU A 46 -14.02 20.55 -7.38
N LYS A 47 -13.36 19.55 -6.80
CA LYS A 47 -12.27 18.85 -7.47
C LYS A 47 -12.86 17.89 -8.50
N ASN A 48 -12.20 17.81 -9.64
CA ASN A 48 -12.49 16.75 -10.60
C ASN A 48 -12.18 15.40 -9.96
N ALA A 49 -13.01 14.40 -10.23
CA ALA A 49 -12.76 13.03 -9.80
C ALA A 49 -11.38 12.58 -10.24
N THR A 50 -10.60 12.06 -9.30
CA THR A 50 -9.25 11.56 -9.56
C THR A 50 -9.20 10.06 -9.29
N SER A 51 -8.78 9.30 -10.29
CA SER A 51 -8.40 7.89 -10.13
C SER A 51 -6.89 7.77 -10.10
N TYR A 52 -6.36 7.31 -8.97
CA TYR A 52 -4.92 7.21 -8.74
C TYR A 52 -4.50 5.76 -8.45
N LYS A 53 -3.53 5.25 -9.23
CA LYS A 53 -2.89 3.95 -8.95
C LYS A 53 -1.72 4.15 -7.99
N LEU A 54 -1.86 3.65 -6.76
CA LEU A 54 -0.87 3.81 -5.69
C LEU A 54 0.26 2.77 -5.82
N PRO A 55 1.53 3.18 -6.02
CA PRO A 55 2.64 2.24 -6.06
C PRO A 55 2.93 1.63 -4.68
N ILE A 56 3.66 0.49 -4.67
CA ILE A 56 4.12 -0.17 -3.44
C ILE A 56 4.93 0.83 -2.58
N ASN A 57 4.58 0.94 -1.29
CA ASN A 57 5.16 1.91 -0.34
C ASN A 57 5.06 3.37 -0.79
N GLY A 58 4.17 3.66 -1.75
CA GLY A 58 3.91 5.01 -2.23
C GLY A 58 2.98 5.80 -1.32
N THR A 59 2.85 7.08 -1.63
CA THR A 59 1.88 7.97 -1.00
C THR A 59 1.10 8.73 -2.07
N TYR A 60 -0.14 9.11 -1.74
CA TYR A 60 -0.97 9.98 -2.56
C TYR A 60 -1.44 11.16 -1.71
N ASN A 61 -1.04 12.37 -2.11
CA ASN A 61 -1.44 13.60 -1.41
C ASN A 61 -2.79 14.06 -1.95
N ILE A 62 -3.84 13.89 -1.14
CA ILE A 62 -5.18 14.36 -1.50
C ILE A 62 -5.19 15.89 -1.41
N PRO A 63 -5.54 16.61 -2.49
CA PRO A 63 -5.57 18.07 -2.47
C PRO A 63 -6.71 18.56 -1.58
N ALA A 64 -6.47 19.65 -0.85
CA ALA A 64 -7.51 20.32 -0.08
C ALA A 64 -8.64 20.84 -0.99
N GLY A 65 -9.87 20.75 -0.52
CA GLY A 65 -11.07 21.20 -1.24
C GLY A 65 -12.26 20.28 -1.04
N ILE A 66 -13.26 20.45 -1.90
CA ILE A 66 -14.47 19.64 -1.91
C ILE A 66 -14.32 18.54 -2.96
N HIS A 67 -14.50 17.30 -2.52
CA HIS A 67 -14.47 16.10 -3.34
C HIS A 67 -15.89 15.52 -3.44
N ASN A 68 -16.24 14.92 -4.58
CA ASN A 68 -17.60 14.47 -4.86
C ASN A 68 -17.83 12.98 -4.60
N ALA A 69 -16.96 12.35 -3.80
CA ALA A 69 -16.99 10.91 -3.51
C ALA A 69 -16.83 10.02 -4.76
N GLU A 70 -16.28 10.57 -5.83
CA GLU A 70 -15.95 9.87 -7.08
C GLU A 70 -14.46 9.54 -7.19
N ASP A 71 -13.63 10.06 -6.28
CA ASP A 71 -12.19 9.78 -6.24
C ASP A 71 -11.93 8.32 -5.89
N THR A 72 -11.01 7.68 -6.62
CA THR A 72 -10.57 6.32 -6.33
C THR A 72 -9.06 6.29 -6.13
N VAL A 73 -8.64 5.55 -5.11
CA VAL A 73 -7.23 5.25 -4.88
C VAL A 73 -7.13 3.74 -4.84
N ASP A 74 -6.55 3.19 -5.90
CA ASP A 74 -6.48 1.76 -6.12
C ASP A 74 -5.02 1.32 -6.08
N GLN A 75 -4.75 0.17 -5.46
CA GLN A 75 -3.46 -0.50 -5.54
C GLN A 75 -3.67 -1.89 -6.08
N GLU A 76 -2.96 -2.20 -7.15
CA GLU A 76 -3.03 -3.47 -7.84
C GLU A 76 -1.59 -4.01 -7.92
N ILE A 77 -1.34 -5.08 -7.18
CA ILE A 77 -0.04 -5.75 -7.11
C ILE A 77 -0.30 -7.21 -7.44
N ASP A 78 0.42 -7.72 -8.44
CA ASP A 78 0.40 -9.15 -8.74
C ASP A 78 0.79 -9.96 -7.50
N THR A 79 0.02 -11.00 -7.21
CA THR A 79 0.36 -11.92 -6.12
C THR A 79 1.08 -13.15 -6.66
N MET A 80 1.90 -13.76 -5.80
CA MET A 80 2.49 -15.07 -6.05
C MET A 80 2.36 -15.91 -4.79
N ASP A 81 1.84 -17.13 -4.94
CA ASP A 81 1.70 -18.04 -3.81
C ASP A 81 3.04 -18.61 -3.35
N GLY A 82 3.02 -19.29 -2.21
CA GLY A 82 4.16 -20.08 -1.74
C GLY A 82 4.57 -21.14 -2.76
N GLN A 83 5.83 -21.56 -2.70
CA GLN A 83 6.36 -22.59 -3.61
C GLN A 83 7.39 -23.48 -2.91
N ILE A 84 7.48 -24.71 -3.41
CA ILE A 84 8.52 -25.65 -3.01
C ILE A 84 9.62 -25.61 -4.06
N VAL A 85 10.85 -25.40 -3.62
CA VAL A 85 12.04 -25.38 -4.47
C VAL A 85 12.90 -26.58 -4.12
N THR A 86 13.10 -27.47 -5.09
CA THR A 86 14.06 -28.57 -4.98
C THR A 86 15.39 -28.12 -5.58
N PRO A 87 16.50 -28.18 -4.82
CA PRO A 87 17.82 -27.85 -5.36
C PRO A 87 18.24 -28.79 -6.50
N GLY A 88 19.02 -28.27 -7.43
CA GLY A 88 19.61 -29.05 -8.53
C GLY A 88 20.98 -28.48 -8.93
N ALA A 89 21.60 -29.06 -9.96
CA ALA A 89 22.92 -28.64 -10.42
C ALA A 89 22.95 -27.23 -11.05
N GLY A 90 21.78 -26.66 -11.36
CA GLY A 90 21.63 -25.33 -11.95
C GLY A 90 20.91 -24.35 -11.02
N PRO A 91 21.00 -23.03 -11.30
CA PRO A 91 20.32 -22.01 -10.54
C PRO A 91 18.81 -22.13 -10.68
N VAL A 92 18.09 -21.96 -9.57
CA VAL A 92 16.63 -21.80 -9.57
C VAL A 92 16.30 -20.32 -9.39
N VAL A 93 15.62 -19.72 -10.38
CA VAL A 93 15.22 -18.32 -10.33
C VAL A 93 13.74 -18.24 -9.95
N ILE A 94 13.46 -17.62 -8.81
CA ILE A 94 12.10 -17.36 -8.34
C ILE A 94 11.66 -15.99 -8.84
N GLN A 95 10.67 -15.95 -9.73
CA GLN A 95 10.19 -14.74 -10.40
C GLN A 95 9.23 -13.91 -9.53
N CYS A 96 9.66 -13.54 -8.33
CA CYS A 96 8.85 -12.76 -7.37
C CYS A 96 9.01 -11.23 -7.51
N ALA A 97 9.83 -10.76 -8.45
CA ALA A 97 10.05 -9.33 -8.66
C ALA A 97 8.72 -8.60 -8.97
N GLY A 98 8.43 -7.55 -8.20
CA GLY A 98 7.21 -6.75 -8.34
C GLY A 98 5.93 -7.46 -7.87
N LYS A 99 6.04 -8.64 -7.23
CA LYS A 99 4.90 -9.39 -6.72
C LYS A 99 4.86 -9.39 -5.20
N TYR A 100 3.65 -9.50 -4.66
CA TYR A 100 3.45 -9.75 -3.23
C TYR A 100 3.36 -11.26 -2.98
N MET A 101 4.27 -11.80 -2.18
CA MET A 101 4.26 -13.23 -1.81
C MET A 101 3.18 -13.48 -0.76
N THR A 102 2.24 -14.38 -1.05
CA THR A 102 1.15 -14.75 -0.13
C THR A 102 1.45 -16.00 0.69
N GLY A 103 2.56 -16.68 0.42
CA GLY A 103 3.01 -17.86 1.14
C GLY A 103 4.53 -18.00 1.16
N ASP A 104 5.00 -18.94 1.97
CA ASP A 104 6.42 -19.20 2.15
C ASP A 104 7.05 -19.88 0.93
N ILE A 105 8.34 -19.62 0.75
CA ILE A 105 9.18 -20.39 -0.16
C ILE A 105 9.90 -21.44 0.70
N ILE A 106 9.62 -22.71 0.44
CA ILE A 106 10.24 -23.82 1.14
C ILE A 106 11.29 -24.43 0.22
N VAL A 107 12.56 -24.30 0.59
CA VAL A 107 13.66 -24.98 -0.11
C VAL A 107 13.89 -26.33 0.55
N TYR A 108 13.74 -27.41 -0.21
CA TYR A 108 13.96 -28.75 0.31
C TYR A 108 15.44 -29.06 0.53
N ALA A 109 15.71 -29.84 1.57
CA ALA A 109 17.01 -30.44 1.76
C ALA A 109 17.32 -31.41 0.61
N VAL A 110 18.59 -31.52 0.24
CA VAL A 110 19.05 -32.55 -0.68
C VAL A 110 19.23 -33.84 0.13
N GLU A 111 18.36 -34.82 -0.10
CA GLU A 111 18.50 -36.13 0.53
C GLU A 111 19.85 -36.75 0.19
N ASN A 112 20.45 -37.44 1.17
CA ASN A 112 21.75 -38.12 1.03
C ASN A 112 22.95 -37.20 0.73
N LEU A 113 22.84 -35.88 0.98
CA LEU A 113 23.98 -34.96 1.00
C LEU A 113 24.86 -35.20 2.25
N THR A 114 25.54 -36.34 2.25
CA THR A 114 26.47 -36.77 3.30
C THR A 114 27.87 -36.94 2.72
N ALA A 115 28.89 -36.79 3.56
CA ALA A 115 30.28 -36.93 3.14
C ALA A 115 30.57 -38.30 2.49
N GLU A 116 29.89 -39.35 2.94
CA GLU A 116 30.04 -40.73 2.45
C GLU A 116 29.55 -40.93 1.02
N ASN A 117 28.70 -40.04 0.50
CA ASN A 117 28.19 -40.08 -0.88
C ASN A 117 28.92 -39.10 -1.81
N ILE A 118 29.88 -38.34 -1.28
CA ILE A 118 30.65 -37.36 -2.06
C ILE A 118 32.08 -37.87 -2.20
N LYS A 119 32.63 -37.75 -3.40
CA LYS A 119 34.01 -38.15 -3.72
C LYS A 119 35.01 -37.50 -2.77
N PHE A 120 35.99 -38.28 -2.29
CA PHE A 120 37.00 -37.81 -1.35
C PHE A 120 37.66 -36.51 -1.80
N GLY A 121 37.62 -35.50 -0.93
CA GLY A 121 38.23 -34.18 -1.16
C GLY A 121 37.38 -33.20 -1.97
N GLU A 122 36.29 -33.63 -2.59
CA GLU A 122 35.33 -32.72 -3.24
C GLU A 122 34.42 -32.06 -2.19
N VAL A 123 34.01 -30.82 -2.45
CA VAL A 123 33.12 -30.05 -1.57
C VAL A 123 31.84 -29.73 -2.34
N VAL A 124 30.69 -30.07 -1.76
CA VAL A 124 29.37 -29.70 -2.29
C VAL A 124 28.72 -28.68 -1.35
N GLY A 125 28.26 -27.56 -1.92
CA GLY A 125 27.68 -26.44 -1.17
C GLY A 125 28.72 -25.39 -0.76
N GLU A 126 28.26 -24.34 -0.08
CA GLU A 126 29.07 -23.22 0.39
C GLU A 126 28.70 -22.85 1.84
N GLY A 127 29.63 -22.22 2.57
CA GLY A 127 29.40 -21.74 3.93
C GLY A 127 29.25 -22.85 4.97
N GLU A 128 28.45 -22.60 6.01
CA GLU A 128 28.24 -23.51 7.15
C GLU A 128 27.56 -24.84 6.75
N GLY A 129 26.90 -24.88 5.59
CA GLY A 129 26.24 -26.08 5.06
C GLY A 129 27.07 -26.90 4.08
N ALA A 130 28.32 -26.53 3.81
CA ALA A 130 29.17 -27.25 2.87
C ALA A 130 29.58 -28.63 3.41
N VAL A 131 29.53 -29.66 2.56
CA VAL A 131 29.89 -31.03 2.92
C VAL A 131 31.12 -31.46 2.11
N THR A 132 32.18 -31.84 2.81
CA THR A 132 33.40 -32.40 2.20
C THR A 132 33.30 -33.92 2.11
N GLY A 133 33.56 -34.46 0.93
CA GLY A 133 33.48 -35.89 0.68
C GLY A 133 34.56 -36.72 1.36
N THR A 134 34.17 -37.91 1.81
CA THR A 134 35.03 -38.92 2.42
C THR A 134 35.06 -40.23 1.63
N CYS A 135 34.27 -40.34 0.55
CA CYS A 135 34.12 -41.58 -0.19
C CYS A 135 35.33 -41.87 -1.10
N GLN A 136 36.02 -42.98 -0.83
CA GLN A 136 37.25 -43.41 -1.52
C GLN A 136 37.02 -44.55 -2.53
N GLY A 137 35.76 -44.89 -2.83
CA GLY A 137 35.42 -45.93 -3.81
C GLY A 137 35.90 -45.60 -5.23
N PHE A 138 35.92 -46.59 -6.12
CA PHE A 138 36.09 -46.35 -7.55
C PHE A 138 34.77 -45.79 -8.09
N PHE A 139 34.81 -44.56 -8.59
CA PHE A 139 33.70 -43.92 -9.29
C PHE A 139 34.06 -43.95 -10.77
N ASP A 140 33.27 -44.68 -11.55
CA ASP A 140 33.36 -44.74 -13.01
C ASP A 140 32.75 -43.50 -13.66
#